data_AF-A0A0K8P443-F1
#
_entry.id   AF-A0A0K8P443-F1
#
_cell.length_a   1.000
_cell.length_b   1.000
_cell.length_c   1.000
_cell.angle_alpha   90.00
_cell.angle_beta   90.00
_cell.angle_gamma   90.00
#
_symmetry.space_group_name_H-M   'P 1'
#
loop_
_entity.id
_entity.type
_entity.pdbx_description
1 polymer ?
#
loop_
_entity_poly.entity_id
_entity_poly.type
_entity_poly.pdbx_seq_one_letter_code
_entity_poly.pdbx_strand_id
1 'polypeptide(L)'
;MSPEPTRPPTRWQRAAQSLMAAMLAVMALAVFVNVVLRYGFGSGVAASEELSRLLFVWMVFLGATLAYPAGEHMAFTALVAPLRRHPRGLALLTRLIHALVTATCAMVAWGAWQQVVVGLDSRSTVLGYPVALLPLPALLASVAIGAMAAANLWRGRALDLGHGAEVE
;
A
#
# COMPACT_ATOMS: atom_id res chain seq x y z
N MET A 1 19.90 3.48 24.08
CA MET A 1 18.77 3.19 23.18
C MET A 1 17.51 3.81 23.78
N SER A 2 17.35 5.12 23.64
CA SER A 2 16.09 5.80 23.97
C SER A 2 15.11 5.53 22.81
N PRO A 3 13.91 4.99 23.06
CA PRO A 3 12.91 4.87 22.01
C PRO A 3 12.64 6.27 21.45
N GLU A 4 12.94 6.46 20.16
CA GLU A 4 12.55 7.64 19.39
C GLU A 4 11.06 7.93 19.68
N PRO A 5 10.68 9.19 19.97
CA PRO A 5 9.30 9.53 20.27
C PRO A 5 8.44 9.28 19.02
N THR A 6 7.84 8.09 18.94
CA THR A 6 6.89 7.75 17.88
C THR A 6 5.72 8.71 18.00
N ARG A 7 5.54 9.57 17.01
CA ARG A 7 4.40 10.51 16.99
C ARG A 7 3.11 9.69 17.19
N PRO A 8 2.21 10.10 18.10
CA PRO A 8 1.00 9.33 18.34
C PRO A 8 0.20 9.21 17.05
N PRO A 9 -0.29 8.01 16.71
CA PRO A 9 -1.00 7.81 15.46
C PRO A 9 -2.23 8.71 15.42
N THR A 10 -2.41 9.39 14.28
CA THR A 10 -3.58 10.21 14.01
C THR A 10 -4.84 9.34 14.07
N ARG A 11 -6.01 9.95 14.33
CA ARG A 11 -7.29 9.21 14.45
C ARG A 11 -7.58 8.37 13.19
N TRP A 12 -7.23 8.89 12.02
CA TRP A 12 -7.36 8.20 10.73
C TRP A 12 -6.46 6.96 10.63
N GLN A 13 -5.20 7.05 11.08
CA GLN A 13 -4.29 5.91 11.10
C GLN A 13 -4.80 4.81 12.05
N ARG A 14 -5.30 5.17 13.22
CA ARG A 14 -5.89 4.19 14.15
C ARG A 14 -7.12 3.50 13.57
N ALA A 15 -8.02 4.27 12.95
CA ALA A 15 -9.20 3.71 12.28
C ALA A 15 -8.79 2.73 11.16
N ALA A 16 -7.83 3.10 10.33
CA ALA A 16 -7.34 2.24 9.25
C ALA A 16 -6.60 1.00 9.77
N GLN A 17 -5.82 1.12 10.85
CA GLN A 17 -5.21 -0.03 11.54
C GLN A 17 -6.26 -0.99 12.12
N SER A 18 -7.32 -0.46 12.77
CA SER A 18 -8.42 -1.31 13.26
C SER A 18 -9.16 -2.00 12.12
N LEU A 19 -9.35 -1.32 10.98
CA LEU A 19 -9.96 -1.91 9.79
C LEU A 19 -9.10 -3.06 9.24
N MET A 20 -7.79 -2.85 9.10
CA MET A 20 -6.87 -3.91 8.65
C MET A 20 -6.87 -5.11 9.61
N ALA A 21 -6.87 -4.87 10.93
CA ALA A 21 -6.95 -5.94 11.92
C ALA A 21 -8.27 -6.72 11.81
N ALA A 22 -9.40 -6.03 11.59
CA ALA A 22 -10.70 -6.67 11.39
C ALA A 22 -10.71 -7.51 10.10
N MET A 23 -10.17 -6.98 9.01
CA MET A 23 -10.04 -7.73 7.74
C MET A 23 -9.20 -9.00 7.92
N LEU A 24 -8.11 -8.93 8.68
CA LEU A 24 -7.25 -10.08 8.97
C LEU A 24 -8.00 -11.14 9.80
N ALA A 25 -8.74 -10.70 10.83
CA ALA A 25 -9.55 -11.61 11.64
C ALA A 25 -10.62 -12.31 10.79
N VAL A 26 -11.30 -11.57 9.90
CA VAL A 26 -12.31 -12.13 8.98
C VAL A 26 -11.66 -13.13 8.02
N MET A 27 -10.51 -12.82 7.43
CA MET A 27 -9.79 -13.76 6.57
C MET A 27 -9.38 -15.03 7.32
N ALA A 28 -8.83 -14.89 8.52
CA ALA A 28 -8.42 -16.04 9.33
C ALA A 28 -9.62 -16.93 9.67
N LEU A 29 -10.74 -16.33 10.06
CA LEU A 29 -11.97 -17.06 10.35
C LEU A 29 -12.55 -17.73 9.10
N ALA A 30 -12.56 -17.05 7.96
CA ALA A 30 -13.03 -17.59 6.69
C ALA A 30 -12.20 -18.82 6.27
N VAL A 31 -10.88 -18.73 6.31
CA VAL A 31 -10.00 -19.87 6.01
C VAL A 31 -10.21 -21.01 7.01
N PHE A 32 -10.34 -20.71 8.31
CA PHE A 32 -10.61 -21.71 9.33
C PHE A 32 -11.93 -22.44 9.11
N VAL A 33 -13.02 -21.70 8.86
CA VAL A 33 -14.34 -22.27 8.54
C VAL A 33 -14.27 -23.11 7.27
N ASN A 34 -13.55 -22.66 6.25
CA ASN A 34 -13.37 -23.43 5.02
C ASN A 34 -12.64 -24.76 5.25
N VAL A 35 -11.62 -24.77 6.11
CA VAL A 35 -10.91 -26.00 6.52
C VAL A 35 -11.85 -26.94 7.27
N VAL A 36 -12.59 -26.44 8.27
CA VAL A 36 -13.55 -27.26 9.04
C VAL A 36 -14.65 -27.83 8.14
N LEU A 37 -15.20 -27.04 7.23
CA LEU A 37 -16.23 -27.50 6.28
C LEU A 37 -15.67 -28.53 5.30
N ARG A 38 -14.48 -28.29 4.76
CA ARG A 38 -13.85 -29.18 3.78
C ARG A 38 -13.47 -30.52 4.39
N TYR A 39 -12.88 -30.54 5.59
CA TYR A 39 -12.44 -31.79 6.23
C TYR A 39 -13.53 -32.44 7.09
N GLY A 40 -14.46 -31.68 7.64
CA GLY A 40 -15.55 -32.20 8.49
C GLY A 40 -16.81 -32.60 7.72
N PHE A 41 -17.14 -31.90 6.63
CA PHE A 41 -18.38 -32.10 5.87
C PHE A 41 -18.15 -32.47 4.39
N GLY A 42 -16.89 -32.52 3.94
CA GLY A 42 -16.53 -32.93 2.57
C GLY A 42 -16.84 -31.90 1.48
N SER A 43 -17.46 -30.76 1.80
CA SER A 43 -17.75 -29.67 0.87
C SER A 43 -16.96 -28.41 1.25
N GLY A 44 -15.99 -28.02 0.43
CA GLY A 44 -15.29 -26.74 0.58
C GLY A 44 -16.13 -25.56 0.07
N VAL A 45 -16.04 -24.41 0.73
CA VAL A 45 -16.78 -23.21 0.35
C VAL A 45 -15.89 -22.34 -0.54
N ALA A 46 -16.04 -22.47 -1.86
CA ALA A 46 -15.30 -21.66 -2.84
C ALA A 46 -15.49 -20.14 -2.60
N ALA A 47 -16.65 -19.74 -2.08
CA ALA A 47 -16.93 -18.35 -1.71
C ALA A 47 -16.01 -17.84 -0.60
N SER A 48 -15.60 -18.70 0.33
CA SER A 48 -14.69 -18.34 1.42
C SER A 48 -13.28 -18.05 0.91
N GLU A 49 -12.86 -18.78 -0.13
CA GLU A 49 -11.56 -18.58 -0.77
C GLU A 49 -11.53 -17.25 -1.55
N GLU A 50 -12.57 -16.98 -2.34
CA GLU A 50 -12.69 -15.72 -3.07
C GLU A 50 -12.79 -14.51 -2.14
N LEU A 51 -13.57 -14.59 -1.07
CA LEU A 51 -13.70 -13.51 -0.10
C LEU A 51 -12.37 -13.23 0.61
N SER A 52 -11.66 -14.28 1.03
CA SER A 52 -10.35 -14.14 1.69
C SER A 52 -9.33 -13.49 0.77
N ARG A 53 -9.33 -13.87 -0.52
CA ARG A 53 -8.47 -13.28 -1.55
C ARG A 53 -8.77 -11.79 -1.76
N LEU A 54 -10.05 -11.44 -1.84
CA LEU A 54 -10.47 -10.05 -1.99
C LEU A 54 -10.02 -9.20 -0.78
N LEU A 55 -10.30 -9.66 0.44
CA LEU A 55 -9.90 -8.96 1.67
C LEU A 55 -8.37 -8.82 1.78
N PHE A 56 -7.62 -9.84 1.36
CA PHE A 56 -6.16 -9.79 1.36
C PHE A 56 -5.63 -8.67 0.46
N VAL A 57 -6.11 -8.59 -0.79
CA VAL A 57 -5.69 -7.56 -1.75
C VAL A 57 -5.97 -6.17 -1.19
N TRP A 58 -7.17 -5.96 -0.64
CA TRP A 58 -7.53 -4.69 -0.01
C TRP A 58 -6.63 -4.33 1.17
N MET A 59 -6.29 -5.30 2.03
CA MET A 59 -5.42 -5.08 3.18
C MET A 59 -4.00 -4.71 2.76
N VAL A 60 -3.44 -5.39 1.77
CA VAL A 60 -2.08 -5.12 1.26
C VAL A 60 -1.98 -3.68 0.73
N PHE A 61 -2.93 -3.24 -0.08
CA PHE A 61 -2.92 -1.88 -0.64
C PHE A 61 -3.21 -0.80 0.40
N LEU A 62 -4.11 -1.06 1.35
CA LEU A 62 -4.36 -0.15 2.47
C LEU A 62 -3.11 0.00 3.35
N GLY A 63 -2.46 -1.11 3.66
CA GLY A 63 -1.20 -1.14 4.40
C GLY A 63 -0.08 -0.37 3.68
N ALA A 64 0.10 -0.61 2.38
CA ALA A 64 1.09 0.10 1.56
C ALA A 64 0.86 1.62 1.57
N THR A 65 -0.39 2.06 1.44
CA THR A 65 -0.76 3.49 1.45
C THR A 65 -0.48 4.14 2.80
N LEU A 66 -0.79 3.44 3.91
CA LEU A 66 -0.56 3.95 5.26
C LEU A 66 0.92 3.94 5.67
N ALA A 67 1.70 3.00 5.15
CA ALA A 67 3.13 2.88 5.40
C ALA A 67 3.94 3.90 4.59
N TYR A 68 3.43 4.36 3.44
CA TYR A 68 4.15 5.27 2.55
C TYR A 68 4.71 6.52 3.26
N PRO A 69 3.94 7.29 4.06
CA PRO A 69 4.47 8.46 4.75
C PRO A 69 5.51 8.14 5.83
N ALA A 70 5.47 6.93 6.40
CA ALA A 70 6.39 6.49 7.44
C ALA A 70 7.71 5.94 6.85
N GLY A 71 7.66 5.47 5.61
CA GLY A 71 8.77 4.81 4.92
C GLY A 71 9.19 5.54 3.67
N GLU A 72 9.14 6.88 3.64
CA GLU A 72 9.59 7.71 2.50
C GLU A 72 11.05 7.38 2.16
N HIS A 73 11.19 6.32 1.37
CA HIS A 73 12.37 5.93 0.63
C HIS A 73 13.61 5.67 1.50
N MET A 74 13.51 4.82 2.54
CA MET A 74 14.68 4.33 3.29
C MET A 74 15.77 3.78 2.35
N ALA A 75 15.38 3.03 1.31
CA ALA A 75 16.32 2.50 0.32
C ALA A 75 17.06 3.60 -0.46
N PHE A 76 16.38 4.69 -0.81
CA PHE A 76 17.04 5.81 -1.50
C PHE A 76 17.81 6.69 -0.51
N THR A 77 17.40 6.75 0.75
CA THR A 77 18.12 7.49 1.80
C THR A 77 19.55 6.96 1.95
N ALA A 78 19.72 5.65 1.94
CA ALA A 78 21.04 5.01 1.96
C ALA A 78 21.85 5.30 0.68
N LEU A 79 21.21 5.22 -0.49
CA LEU A 79 21.86 5.50 -1.78
C LEU A 79 22.32 6.96 -1.91
N VAL A 80 21.61 7.87 -1.25
CA VAL A 80 21.81 9.32 -1.34
C VAL A 80 22.73 9.85 -0.23
N ALA A 81 23.00 9.06 0.82
CA ALA A 81 23.86 9.43 1.95
C ALA A 81 25.27 9.92 1.55
N PRO A 82 25.98 9.30 0.58
CA PRO A 82 27.30 9.79 0.14
C PRO A 82 27.25 11.16 -0.54
N LEU A 83 26.10 11.51 -1.12
CA LEU A 83 25.88 12.76 -1.88
C LEU A 83 25.51 13.96 -1.00
N ARG A 84 25.44 13.78 0.34
CA ARG A 84 25.20 14.85 1.31
C ARG A 84 26.20 16.01 1.19
N ARG A 85 27.41 15.76 0.67
CA ARG A 85 28.46 16.78 0.45
C ARG A 85 28.17 17.71 -0.75
N HIS A 86 27.14 17.43 -1.56
CA HIS A 86 26.75 18.25 -2.71
C HIS A 86 25.26 18.62 -2.68
N PRO A 87 24.88 19.74 -2.01
CA PRO A 87 23.48 20.07 -1.74
C PRO A 87 22.64 20.32 -2.99
N ARG A 88 23.25 20.82 -4.08
CA ARG A 88 22.56 21.01 -5.37
C ARG A 88 22.25 19.69 -6.07
N GLY A 89 23.19 18.74 -6.06
CA GLY A 89 23.01 17.41 -6.64
C GLY A 89 21.98 16.59 -5.85
N LEU A 90 22.02 16.69 -4.52
CA LEU A 90 21.04 16.09 -3.61
C LEU A 90 19.60 16.57 -3.89
N ALA A 91 19.42 17.89 -4.04
CA ALA A 91 18.10 18.47 -4.34
C ALA A 91 17.57 18.02 -5.71
N LEU A 92 18.43 17.97 -6.74
CA LEU A 92 18.05 17.48 -8.06
C LEU A 92 17.67 15.99 -8.03
N LEU A 93 18.48 15.16 -7.38
CA LEU A 93 18.22 13.72 -7.25
C LEU A 93 16.95 13.43 -6.46
N THR A 94 16.71 14.16 -5.38
CA THR A 94 15.46 14.07 -4.60
C THR A 94 14.24 14.38 -5.45
N ARG A 95 14.30 15.45 -6.26
CA ARG A 95 13.22 15.81 -7.19
C ARG A 95 13.03 14.74 -8.26
N LEU A 96 14.11 14.17 -8.78
CA LEU A 96 14.06 13.08 -9.76
C LEU A 96 13.39 11.84 -9.19
N ILE A 97 13.71 11.45 -7.94
CA ILE A 97 13.08 10.31 -7.26
C ILE A 97 11.57 10.54 -7.11
N HIS A 98 11.17 11.69 -6.57
CA HIS A 98 9.74 12.02 -6.42
C HIS A 98 9.01 12.07 -7.77
N ALA A 99 9.65 12.60 -8.81
CA ALA A 99 9.10 12.62 -10.17
C ALA A 99 8.92 11.20 -10.73
N LEU A 100 9.92 10.33 -10.55
CA LEU A 100 9.86 8.93 -11.00
C LEU A 100 8.76 8.16 -10.26
N VAL A 101 8.67 8.31 -8.93
CA VAL A 101 7.64 7.68 -8.10
C VAL A 101 6.25 8.13 -8.52
N THR A 102 6.08 9.44 -8.75
CA THR A 102 4.81 10.00 -9.25
C THR A 102 4.46 9.45 -10.63
N ALA A 103 5.43 9.36 -11.54
CA ALA A 103 5.23 8.80 -12.88
C ALA A 103 4.85 7.31 -12.84
N THR A 104 5.55 6.50 -12.03
CA THR A 104 5.22 5.08 -11.84
C THR A 104 3.83 4.92 -11.23
N CYS A 105 3.47 5.73 -10.23
CA CYS A 105 2.12 5.71 -9.65
C CYS A 105 1.05 6.06 -10.70
N ALA A 106 1.31 7.03 -11.58
CA ALA A 106 0.39 7.37 -12.66
C ALA A 106 0.23 6.22 -13.67
N MET A 107 1.32 5.53 -14.02
CA MET A 107 1.24 4.34 -14.89
C MET A 107 0.45 3.20 -14.26
N VAL A 108 0.66 2.93 -12.97
CA VAL A 108 -0.10 1.92 -12.23
C VAL A 108 -1.57 2.31 -12.13
N ALA A 109 -1.88 3.57 -11.81
CA ALA A 109 -3.25 4.07 -11.75
C ALA A 109 -3.95 3.92 -13.11
N TRP A 110 -3.26 4.23 -14.21
CA TRP A 110 -3.79 4.05 -15.56
C TRP A 110 -4.12 2.58 -15.86
N GLY A 111 -3.19 1.66 -15.62
CA GLY A 111 -3.41 0.23 -15.81
C GLY A 111 -4.51 -0.33 -14.91
N ALA A 112 -4.55 0.08 -13.64
CA ALA A 112 -5.57 -0.31 -12.69
C ALA A 112 -6.96 0.22 -13.10
N TRP A 113 -7.05 1.44 -13.63
CA TRP A 113 -8.30 2.00 -14.16
C TRP A 113 -8.83 1.17 -15.33
N GLN A 114 -7.98 0.79 -16.28
CA GLN A 114 -8.39 -0.08 -17.39
C GLN A 114 -8.91 -1.43 -16.89
N GLN A 115 -8.25 -2.03 -15.90
CA GLN A 115 -8.71 -3.28 -15.27
C GLN A 115 -10.02 -3.11 -14.50
N VAL A 116 -10.23 -1.97 -13.83
CA VAL A 116 -11.51 -1.66 -13.16
C VAL A 116 -12.63 -1.59 -14.20
N VAL A 117 -12.43 -0.84 -15.29
CA VAL A 117 -13.46 -0.68 -16.34
C VAL A 117 -13.83 -2.03 -16.96
N VAL A 118 -12.83 -2.85 -17.34
CA VAL A 118 -13.08 -4.21 -17.86
C VAL A 118 -13.74 -5.10 -16.80
N GLY A 119 -13.35 -4.96 -15.54
CA GLY A 119 -13.89 -5.73 -14.43
C GLY A 119 -15.31 -5.37 -14.03
N LEU A 120 -15.87 -4.24 -14.49
CA LEU A 120 -17.27 -3.87 -14.22
C LEU A 120 -18.24 -4.71 -15.06
N ASP A 121 -17.83 -5.09 -16.27
CA ASP A 121 -18.64 -5.92 -17.17
C ASP A 121 -18.59 -7.42 -16.80
N SER A 122 -17.68 -7.80 -15.92
CA SER A 122 -17.45 -9.20 -15.51
C SER A 122 -17.85 -9.44 -14.06
N ARG A 123 -18.58 -10.54 -13.79
CA ARG A 123 -18.97 -10.96 -12.44
C ARG A 123 -18.21 -12.22 -11.99
N SER A 124 -17.91 -12.30 -10.69
CA SER A 124 -17.34 -13.52 -10.08
C SER A 124 -18.28 -14.72 -10.27
N THR A 125 -17.69 -15.87 -10.52
CA THR A 125 -18.40 -17.14 -10.79
C THR A 125 -19.05 -17.74 -9.55
N VAL A 126 -18.58 -17.37 -8.35
CA VAL A 126 -19.04 -17.97 -7.08
C VAL A 126 -19.87 -17.01 -6.25
N LEU A 127 -19.40 -15.77 -6.05
CA LEU A 127 -20.06 -14.77 -5.21
C LEU A 127 -20.86 -13.73 -6.00
N GLY A 128 -20.67 -13.66 -7.33
CA GLY A 128 -21.41 -12.73 -8.20
C GLY A 128 -21.09 -11.25 -8.01
N TYR A 129 -19.99 -10.90 -7.31
CA TYR A 129 -19.52 -9.52 -7.20
C TYR A 129 -18.81 -9.05 -8.49
N PRO A 130 -18.79 -7.73 -8.80
CA PRO A 130 -18.06 -7.21 -9.94
C PRO A 130 -16.55 -7.42 -9.79
N VAL A 131 -15.89 -8.04 -10.77
CA VAL A 131 -14.44 -8.34 -10.71
C VAL A 131 -13.59 -7.07 -10.56
N ALA A 132 -14.14 -5.91 -10.92
CA ALA A 132 -13.60 -4.57 -10.66
C ALA A 132 -13.12 -4.33 -9.22
N LEU A 133 -13.69 -5.03 -8.22
CA LEU A 133 -13.31 -4.91 -6.81
C LEU A 133 -11.87 -5.34 -6.50
N LEU A 134 -11.23 -6.14 -7.37
CA LEU A 134 -9.84 -6.56 -7.23
C LEU A 134 -8.81 -5.48 -7.65
N PRO A 135 -8.92 -4.84 -8.84
CA PRO A 135 -8.02 -3.77 -9.25
C PRO A 135 -8.31 -2.42 -8.57
N LEU A 136 -9.52 -2.21 -8.03
CA LEU A 136 -9.91 -0.96 -7.37
C LEU A 136 -9.00 -0.52 -6.21
N PRO A 137 -8.63 -1.37 -5.24
CA PRO A 137 -7.70 -0.97 -4.17
C PRO A 137 -6.32 -0.58 -4.69
N ALA A 138 -5.85 -1.20 -5.78
CA ALA A 138 -4.59 -0.83 -6.44
C ALA A 138 -4.68 0.58 -7.05
N LEU A 139 -5.80 0.90 -7.70
CA LEU A 139 -6.07 2.24 -8.21
C LEU A 139 -6.10 3.27 -7.07
N LEU A 140 -6.84 3.00 -6.00
CA LEU A 140 -6.94 3.93 -4.87
C LEU A 140 -5.58 4.17 -4.20
N ALA A 141 -4.80 3.11 -3.98
CA ALA A 141 -3.47 3.21 -3.38
C ALA A 141 -2.50 3.98 -4.27
N SER A 142 -2.46 3.70 -5.57
CA SER A 142 -1.57 4.39 -6.52
C SER A 142 -1.93 5.87 -6.68
N VAL A 143 -3.21 6.23 -6.67
CA VAL A 143 -3.65 7.63 -6.67
C VAL A 143 -3.27 8.33 -5.37
N ALA A 144 -3.51 7.70 -4.22
CA ALA A 144 -3.18 8.29 -2.91
C ALA A 144 -1.66 8.50 -2.75
N ILE A 145 -0.87 7.48 -3.06
CA ILE A 145 0.60 7.54 -3.00
C ILE A 145 1.13 8.54 -4.02
N GLY A 146 0.63 8.50 -5.26
CA GLY A 146 1.01 9.44 -6.32
C GLY A 146 0.71 10.90 -5.95
N ALA A 147 -0.45 11.16 -5.32
CA ALA A 147 -0.81 12.50 -4.85
C ALA A 147 0.12 12.98 -3.72
N MET A 148 0.49 12.10 -2.78
CA MET A 148 1.46 12.42 -1.74
C MET A 148 2.86 12.70 -2.32
N ALA A 149 3.33 11.86 -3.25
CA ALA A 149 4.59 12.04 -3.96
C ALA A 149 4.64 13.36 -4.76
N ALA A 150 3.56 13.67 -5.49
CA ALA A 150 3.43 14.91 -6.24
C ALA A 150 3.41 16.14 -5.32
N ALA A 151 2.70 16.06 -4.19
CA ALA A 151 2.68 17.14 -3.19
C ALA A 151 4.07 17.39 -2.59
N ASN A 152 4.85 16.33 -2.34
CA ASN A 152 6.23 16.47 -1.87
C ASN A 152 7.16 17.05 -2.94
N LEU A 153 6.98 16.66 -4.21
CA LEU A 153 7.69 17.25 -5.35
C LEU A 153 7.43 18.75 -5.47
N TRP A 154 6.15 19.17 -5.38
CA TRP A 154 5.76 20.59 -5.46
C TRP A 154 6.24 21.41 -4.27
N ARG A 155 6.21 20.85 -3.06
CA ARG A 155 6.73 21.51 -1.85
C ARG A 155 8.26 21.55 -1.80
N GLY A 156 8.94 20.88 -2.74
CA GLY A 156 10.40 20.80 -2.78
C GLY A 156 11.00 20.22 -1.51
N ARG A 157 10.27 19.33 -0.81
CA ARG A 157 10.77 18.71 0.42
C ARG A 157 12.01 17.91 0.10
N ALA A 158 13.12 18.25 0.75
CA ALA A 158 14.29 17.39 0.77
C ALA A 158 13.87 16.05 1.37
N LEU A 159 14.32 14.96 0.76
CA LEU A 159 14.14 13.62 1.30
C LEU A 159 14.66 13.66 2.73
N ASP A 160 13.80 13.35 3.71
CA ASP A 160 14.19 13.41 5.12
C ASP A 160 15.15 12.24 5.35
N LEU A 161 16.44 12.51 5.14
CA LEU A 161 17.50 11.53 5.30
C LEU A 161 17.61 11.28 6.80
N GLY A 162 16.77 10.38 7.31
CA GLY A 162 16.73 10.01 8.72
C GLY A 162 18.15 9.81 9.25
N HIS A 163 18.35 10.15 10.52
CA HIS A 163 19.62 10.15 11.26
C HIS A 163 20.35 8.78 11.33
N GLY A 164 20.00 7.79 10.50
CA GLY A 164 20.66 6.50 10.38
C GLY A 164 22.04 6.53 9.69
N ALA A 165 22.66 7.70 9.52
CA ALA A 165 24.03 7.83 9.02
C ALA A 165 25.06 8.02 10.14
N GLU A 166 24.71 7.74 11.41
CA GLU A 166 25.66 7.67 12.53
C GLU A 166 26.02 6.22 12.93
N VAL A 167 25.73 5.23 12.10
CA VAL A 167 26.18 3.85 12.34
C VAL A 167 26.85 3.30 11.09
N GLU A 168 28.06 3.79 10.81
CA GLU A 168 29.23 2.95 10.53
C GLU A 168 30.52 3.72 10.83
#